data_AF-L2FMH1-F1
#
_entry.id   AF-L2FMH1-F1
#
_cell.length_a   1.000
_cell.length_b   1.000
_cell.length_c   1.000
_cell.angle_alpha   90.00
_cell.angle_beta   90.00
_cell.angle_gamma   90.00
#
_symmetry.space_group_name_H-M   'P 1'
#
loop_
_entity.id
_entity.type
_entity.pdbx_description
1 polymer ?
#
loop_
_entity_poly.entity_id
_entity_poly.type
_entity_poly.pdbx_seq_one_letter_code
_entity_poly.pdbx_strand_id
1 'polypeptide(L)'
;MRVAGPETTVNVCKYSSRRASGPSGAEFVATAYTRGTPQVPPTKEDFEQDTPNTNDTIQARVKDVKLLASGGTETKYRIDLELPEGSTYEMGDILKIIPPNIQQVGEDFQQRMVNVRNSMAISGGTVLFSEADMCQPTTLEQLESLIQCCTNDHDRATFQAAMKSFCGAPNHLRPSVLQLLKAYPSIIIEIHQLSAILPELLPRSYFISSSPLTSSTCSLIFSLAIRKTRGLSDEDGDTSIGMASHYLSQLRAGDSVTCSVKALNTRFRPPTELSTPLIMICDGIGIAPFVGFVMHRAELLRRRPALWDIIAPALLFVGCHSLDDSVYVSELGSSGVVDVRYSLSRGAGNEFKGDVQDRVWADGQDVMKLWNIRAKVYICGSQSACIETEDVLRKLVMGGMARSETKTDGKFQACSDDFKARCVFEII
;
A
#
# COMPACT_ATOMS: atom_id res chain seq x y z
N MET A 1 33.24 -34.99 -41.37
CA MET A 1 32.00 -35.45 -42.02
C MET A 1 30.87 -34.58 -41.46
N ARG A 2 30.17 -33.84 -42.33
CA ARG A 2 28.97 -33.03 -42.02
C ARG A 2 27.91 -33.93 -41.35
N VAL A 3 27.02 -33.46 -40.48
CA VAL A 3 25.78 -32.71 -40.83
C VAL A 3 25.25 -31.97 -39.59
N ALA A 4 24.79 -30.74 -39.82
CA ALA A 4 24.10 -29.84 -38.90
C ALA A 4 22.57 -30.10 -38.88
N GLY A 5 21.91 -29.80 -37.77
CA GLY A 5 20.45 -29.71 -37.61
C GLY A 5 20.08 -28.40 -36.88
N PRO A 6 18.89 -27.82 -37.11
CA PRO A 6 18.74 -26.38 -37.24
C PRO A 6 18.38 -25.64 -35.94
N GLU A 7 19.01 -24.46 -35.79
CA GLU A 7 18.60 -23.38 -34.89
C GLU A 7 17.24 -22.81 -35.35
N THR A 8 16.27 -22.73 -34.44
CA THR A 8 15.01 -22.01 -34.70
C THR A 8 15.02 -20.71 -33.89
N THR A 9 15.32 -19.63 -34.59
CA THR A 9 15.28 -18.25 -34.13
C THR A 9 13.82 -17.79 -34.03
N VAL A 10 13.36 -17.40 -32.84
CA VAL A 10 12.04 -16.80 -32.64
C VAL A 10 12.11 -15.31 -32.98
N ASN A 11 11.53 -14.95 -34.13
CA ASN A 11 11.37 -13.56 -34.55
C ASN A 11 10.31 -12.86 -33.69
N VAL A 12 10.73 -11.84 -32.93
CA VAL A 12 9.86 -10.89 -32.24
C VAL A 12 9.33 -9.88 -33.26
N CYS A 13 8.09 -10.06 -33.70
CA CYS A 13 7.43 -9.11 -34.60
C CYS A 13 6.95 -7.88 -33.81
N LYS A 14 7.60 -6.73 -34.04
CA LYS A 14 7.18 -5.41 -33.55
C LYS A 14 5.91 -4.96 -34.30
N TYR A 15 4.80 -4.78 -33.60
CA TYR A 15 3.62 -4.10 -34.16
C TYR A 15 3.63 -2.62 -33.75
N SER A 16 3.67 -1.74 -34.76
CA SER A 16 3.54 -0.30 -34.65
C SER A 16 2.07 0.10 -34.78
N SER A 17 1.56 0.88 -33.82
CA SER A 17 0.19 1.40 -33.83
C SER A 17 0.11 2.72 -34.61
N ARG A 18 -0.69 2.75 -35.69
CA ARG A 18 -1.13 4.00 -36.35
C ARG A 18 -2.37 4.57 -35.64
N ARG A 19 -2.38 5.88 -35.45
CA ARG A 19 -3.51 6.69 -34.95
C ARG A 19 -4.62 6.79 -36.00
N ALA A 20 -5.88 6.77 -35.55
CA ALA A 20 -7.03 7.33 -36.25
C ALA A 20 -7.99 7.95 -35.22
N SER A 21 -8.67 9.03 -35.61
CA SER A 21 -9.29 10.06 -34.79
C SER A 21 -10.83 10.13 -34.89
N GLY A 22 -11.53 10.17 -33.73
CA GLY A 22 -12.83 10.83 -33.45
C GLY A 22 -14.15 10.08 -33.75
N PRO A 23 -15.33 10.47 -33.17
CA PRO A 23 -15.59 11.21 -31.91
C PRO A 23 -16.72 10.62 -30.99
N SER A 24 -16.71 11.10 -29.72
CA SER A 24 -17.78 11.31 -28.71
C SER A 24 -18.78 10.21 -28.27
N GLY A 25 -18.83 9.99 -26.94
CA GLY A 25 -20.09 9.85 -26.19
C GLY A 25 -20.23 8.65 -25.24
N ALA A 26 -19.67 8.73 -24.03
CA ALA A 26 -20.23 8.17 -22.76
C ALA A 26 -19.19 8.28 -21.63
N GLU A 27 -19.49 9.08 -20.61
CA GLU A 27 -18.74 9.14 -19.35
C GLU A 27 -18.95 7.85 -18.54
N PHE A 28 -17.86 7.18 -18.18
CA PHE A 28 -17.83 6.18 -17.11
C PHE A 28 -16.50 6.31 -16.36
N VAL A 29 -16.58 6.78 -15.12
CA VAL A 29 -15.46 6.82 -14.17
C VAL A 29 -15.25 5.40 -13.64
N ALA A 30 -14.43 4.64 -14.36
CA ALA A 30 -13.68 3.53 -13.83
C ALA A 30 -12.22 3.84 -14.11
N THR A 31 -11.40 3.98 -13.07
CA THR A 31 -9.95 4.18 -13.19
C THR A 31 -9.34 2.90 -13.76
N ALA A 32 -9.45 2.74 -15.08
CA ALA A 32 -8.79 1.71 -15.83
C ALA A 32 -7.31 2.09 -15.94
N TYR A 33 -6.43 1.27 -15.37
CA TYR A 33 -5.00 1.40 -15.55
C TYR A 33 -4.65 1.22 -17.03
N THR A 34 -4.41 2.32 -17.73
CA THR A 34 -3.79 2.32 -19.05
C THR A 34 -2.28 2.17 -18.88
N ARG A 35 -1.70 1.08 -19.41
CA ARG A 35 -0.24 0.89 -19.46
C ARG A 35 0.41 2.06 -20.21
N GLY A 36 1.29 2.82 -19.55
CA GLY A 36 2.32 3.61 -20.21
C GLY A 36 2.33 5.13 -20.01
N THR A 37 1.50 5.73 -19.15
CA THR A 37 1.68 7.15 -18.79
C THR A 37 2.65 7.31 -17.61
N PRO A 38 3.72 8.11 -17.72
CA PRO A 38 4.45 8.58 -16.56
C PRO A 38 3.46 9.35 -15.66
N GLN A 39 3.48 9.08 -14.35
CA GLN A 39 2.57 9.71 -13.40
C GLN A 39 2.70 11.24 -13.48
N VAL A 40 1.58 11.90 -13.79
CA VAL A 40 1.38 13.31 -13.42
C VAL A 40 1.14 13.31 -11.91
N PRO A 41 1.83 14.15 -11.13
CA PRO A 41 1.52 14.27 -9.71
C PRO A 41 0.03 14.61 -9.53
N PRO A 42 -0.66 14.05 -8.53
CA PRO A 42 -2.08 14.32 -8.29
C PRO A 42 -2.35 15.83 -8.21
N THR A 43 -3.50 16.25 -8.72
CA THR A 43 -3.89 17.66 -8.76
C THR A 43 -4.54 18.08 -7.45
N LYS A 44 -4.56 19.38 -7.12
CA LYS A 44 -5.18 19.90 -5.88
C LYS A 44 -6.62 19.42 -5.67
N GLU A 45 -7.38 19.19 -6.74
CA GLU A 45 -8.76 18.68 -6.69
C GLU A 45 -8.83 17.19 -6.26
N ASP A 46 -7.82 16.37 -6.57
CA ASP A 46 -7.69 15.00 -6.07
C ASP A 46 -7.38 14.97 -4.57
N PHE A 47 -6.70 16.02 -4.06
CA PHE A 47 -6.35 16.18 -2.64
C PHE A 47 -7.52 16.68 -1.78
N GLU A 48 -8.37 17.56 -2.31
CA GLU A 48 -9.56 18.08 -1.60
C GLU A 48 -10.63 16.99 -1.35
N GLN A 49 -10.70 15.93 -2.18
CA GLN A 49 -11.63 14.81 -1.96
C GLN A 49 -11.13 13.77 -0.95
N ASP A 50 -9.84 13.81 -0.54
CA ASP A 50 -9.23 12.79 0.29
C ASP A 50 -8.81 13.26 1.70
N THR A 51 -8.96 14.55 2.00
CA THR A 51 -8.93 15.06 3.37
C THR A 51 -10.32 14.85 4.00
N PRO A 52 -10.42 14.17 5.17
CA PRO A 52 -11.70 14.04 5.85
C PRO A 52 -12.19 15.45 6.22
N ASN A 53 -13.46 15.74 5.95
CA ASN A 53 -14.11 16.89 6.55
C ASN A 53 -13.88 16.83 8.06
N THR A 54 -13.54 17.95 8.68
CA THR A 54 -13.23 18.02 10.11
C THR A 54 -14.35 17.43 10.99
N ASN A 55 -15.57 17.42 10.47
CA ASN A 55 -16.78 16.85 11.09
C ASN A 55 -16.85 15.31 11.12
N ASP A 56 -16.06 14.60 10.30
CA ASP A 56 -16.05 13.12 10.24
C ASP A 56 -14.87 12.51 11.03
N THR A 57 -14.11 13.34 11.74
CA THR A 57 -13.00 12.88 12.56
C THR A 57 -13.49 12.39 13.93
N ILE A 58 -12.96 11.25 14.34
CA ILE A 58 -13.26 10.59 15.61
C ILE A 58 -11.97 10.40 16.42
N GLN A 59 -12.13 10.34 17.73
CA GLN A 59 -11.05 10.00 18.67
C GLN A 59 -11.19 8.55 19.08
N ALA A 60 -10.30 7.70 18.57
CA ALA A 60 -10.22 6.29 18.94
C ALA A 60 -9.21 6.10 20.08
N ARG A 61 -9.52 5.20 21.02
CA ARG A 61 -8.63 4.87 22.14
C ARG A 61 -7.80 3.64 21.81
N VAL A 62 -6.49 3.70 22.04
CA VAL A 62 -5.60 2.54 21.89
C VAL A 62 -5.87 1.54 23.01
N LYS A 63 -6.21 0.31 22.65
CA LYS A 63 -6.37 -0.81 23.58
C LYS A 63 -5.08 -1.61 23.72
N ASP A 64 -4.44 -1.90 22.61
CA ASP A 64 -3.20 -2.68 22.59
C ASP A 64 -2.37 -2.35 21.34
N VAL A 65 -1.05 -2.49 21.46
CA VAL A 65 -0.10 -2.42 20.35
C VAL A 65 0.82 -3.62 20.47
N LYS A 66 0.72 -4.53 19.50
CA LYS A 66 1.46 -5.79 19.49
C LYS A 66 2.45 -5.83 18.35
N LEU A 67 3.69 -6.16 18.66
CA LEU A 67 4.70 -6.50 17.66
C LEU A 67 4.38 -7.89 17.06
N LEU A 68 4.22 -7.95 15.74
CA LEU A 68 3.89 -9.18 15.03
C LEU A 68 5.12 -9.85 14.43
N ALA A 69 6.01 -9.05 13.83
CA ALA A 69 7.24 -9.51 13.21
C ALA A 69 8.32 -8.45 13.37
N SER A 70 9.54 -8.86 13.71
CA SER A 70 10.72 -7.98 13.80
C SER A 70 12.02 -8.65 13.36
N GLY A 71 11.96 -9.92 12.93
CA GLY A 71 13.13 -10.74 12.61
C GLY A 71 13.56 -10.70 11.15
N GLY A 72 12.71 -10.22 10.23
CA GLY A 72 13.02 -10.11 8.81
C GLY A 72 13.32 -8.69 8.34
N THR A 73 12.95 -8.35 7.11
CA THR A 73 13.29 -7.05 6.50
C THR A 73 12.44 -5.89 7.01
N GLU A 74 11.29 -6.17 7.59
CA GLU A 74 10.32 -5.18 8.03
C GLU A 74 9.84 -5.48 9.44
N THR A 75 9.61 -4.42 10.21
CA THR A 75 8.95 -4.54 11.52
C THR A 75 7.46 -4.34 11.34
N LYS A 76 6.64 -5.32 11.71
CA LYS A 76 5.17 -5.29 11.55
C LYS A 76 4.49 -5.25 12.89
N TYR A 77 3.47 -4.41 13.00
CA TYR A 77 2.69 -4.19 14.21
C TYR A 77 1.22 -4.44 13.94
N ARG A 78 0.51 -4.82 15.00
CA ARG A 78 -0.94 -4.77 15.12
C ARG A 78 -1.28 -3.72 16.16
N ILE A 79 -2.24 -2.85 15.85
CA ILE A 79 -2.83 -1.95 16.83
C ILE A 79 -4.33 -2.21 16.94
N ASP A 80 -4.81 -2.33 18.16
CA ASP A 80 -6.24 -2.49 18.46
C ASP A 80 -6.79 -1.17 19.00
N LEU A 81 -7.80 -0.64 18.32
CA LEU A 81 -8.43 0.64 18.61
C LEU A 81 -9.88 0.45 19.05
N GLU A 82 -10.27 1.10 20.13
CA GLU A 82 -11.67 1.23 20.53
C GLU A 82 -12.24 2.50 19.88
N LEU A 83 -13.20 2.32 18.97
CA LEU A 83 -13.92 3.42 18.35
C LEU A 83 -14.96 3.98 19.35
N PRO A 84 -15.25 5.30 19.30
CA PRO A 84 -16.23 5.90 20.19
C PRO A 84 -17.65 5.37 19.92
N GLU A 85 -18.53 5.48 20.92
CA GLU A 85 -19.92 5.02 20.79
C GLU A 85 -20.62 5.67 19.59
N GLY A 86 -21.37 4.86 18.84
CA GLY A 86 -22.02 5.27 17.60
C GLY A 86 -21.16 5.17 16.34
N SER A 87 -19.85 4.94 16.47
CA SER A 87 -18.97 4.65 15.33
C SER A 87 -19.07 3.19 14.93
N THR A 88 -19.30 2.93 13.65
CA THR A 88 -19.35 1.58 13.07
C THR A 88 -18.47 1.48 11.84
N TYR A 89 -18.00 0.28 11.53
CA TYR A 89 -17.28 -0.01 10.30
C TYR A 89 -17.74 -1.36 9.73
N GLU A 90 -17.51 -1.56 8.44
CA GLU A 90 -17.81 -2.79 7.73
C GLU A 90 -16.54 -3.47 7.19
N MET A 91 -16.70 -4.71 6.74
CA MET A 91 -15.58 -5.47 6.17
C MET A 91 -15.12 -4.88 4.86
N GLY A 92 -13.83 -4.56 4.78
CA GLY A 92 -13.21 -3.91 3.64
C GLY A 92 -13.09 -2.39 3.79
N ASP A 93 -13.59 -1.80 4.88
CA ASP A 93 -13.41 -0.37 5.14
C ASP A 93 -11.95 -0.04 5.52
N ILE A 94 -11.60 1.23 5.33
CA ILE A 94 -10.29 1.81 5.67
C ILE A 94 -10.44 2.73 6.87
N LEU A 95 -9.46 2.71 7.77
CA LEU A 95 -9.27 3.74 8.78
C LEU A 95 -8.18 4.72 8.33
N LYS A 96 -8.54 5.99 8.18
CA LYS A 96 -7.59 7.07 7.94
C LYS A 96 -7.08 7.58 9.28
N ILE A 97 -5.79 7.42 9.53
CA ILE A 97 -5.12 7.95 10.72
C ILE A 97 -4.54 9.32 10.39
N ILE A 98 -4.81 10.31 11.24
CA ILE A 98 -4.19 11.62 11.15
C ILE A 98 -3.06 11.64 12.18
N PRO A 99 -1.79 11.42 11.76
CA PRO A 99 -0.69 11.47 12.71
C PRO A 99 -0.51 12.92 13.19
N PRO A 100 -0.29 13.17 14.48
CA PRO A 100 0.29 14.44 14.89
C PRO A 100 1.71 14.54 14.33
N ASN A 101 2.22 15.74 14.09
CA ASN A 101 3.64 15.89 13.86
C ASN A 101 4.40 15.40 15.12
N ILE A 102 5.31 14.45 14.95
CA ILE A 102 5.92 13.70 16.05
C ILE A 102 6.72 14.68 16.92
N GLN A 103 6.57 14.62 18.25
CA GLN A 103 7.30 15.48 19.18
C GLN A 103 8.81 15.48 18.91
N GLN A 104 9.41 14.33 18.62
CA GLN A 104 10.83 14.21 18.27
C GLN A 104 11.20 14.95 16.97
N VAL A 105 10.36 14.91 15.94
CA VAL A 105 10.55 15.70 14.71
C VAL A 105 10.42 17.19 15.04
N GLY A 106 9.46 17.54 15.89
CA GLY A 106 9.31 18.89 16.45
C GLY A 106 10.52 19.33 17.27
N GLU A 107 11.10 18.48 18.11
CA GLU A 107 12.26 18.75 18.96
C GLU A 107 13.55 18.86 18.15
N ASP A 108 13.82 17.92 17.24
CA ASP A 108 14.95 17.97 16.31
C ASP A 108 14.90 19.24 15.46
N PHE A 109 13.70 19.66 15.06
CA PHE A 109 13.49 20.88 14.31
C PHE A 109 13.58 22.14 15.19
N GLN A 110 13.00 22.12 16.40
CA GLN A 110 13.09 23.21 17.39
C GLN A 110 14.53 23.50 17.80
N GLN A 111 15.35 22.46 17.99
CA GLN A 111 16.79 22.60 18.26
C GLN A 111 17.55 23.28 17.11
N ARG A 112 16.99 23.30 15.89
CA ARG A 112 17.58 23.90 14.70
C ARG A 112 16.87 25.17 14.20
N MET A 113 15.90 25.70 14.98
CA MET A 113 15.27 27.01 14.75
C MET A 113 16.26 28.19 14.72
N VAL A 114 17.54 27.96 15.05
CA VAL A 114 18.61 28.94 14.87
C VAL A 114 18.81 29.31 13.38
N ASN A 115 18.48 28.41 12.46
CA ASN A 115 18.66 28.59 11.01
C ASN A 115 17.38 29.04 10.28
N VAL A 116 16.24 29.08 10.97
CA VAL A 116 14.99 29.59 10.42
C VAL A 116 14.80 31.02 10.91
N ARG A 117 14.80 31.99 9.99
CA ARG A 117 14.61 33.39 10.36
C ARG A 117 13.14 33.65 10.67
N ASN A 118 12.88 34.07 11.91
CA ASN A 118 11.56 34.51 12.35
C ASN A 118 11.45 36.02 12.14
N SER A 119 10.84 36.46 11.04
CA SER A 119 10.45 37.87 10.87
C SER A 119 9.10 38.21 11.55
N MET A 120 8.35 37.20 12.00
CA MET A 120 7.04 37.38 12.65
C MET A 120 7.03 36.78 14.06
N ALA A 121 6.84 37.64 15.05
CA ALA A 121 6.58 37.27 16.44
C ALA A 121 5.16 36.69 16.58
N ILE A 122 4.88 35.45 16.15
CA ILE A 122 3.53 34.86 16.31
C ILE A 122 3.61 33.35 16.57
N SER A 123 2.73 32.92 17.48
CA SER A 123 2.11 31.60 17.67
C SER A 123 1.80 30.74 16.41
N GLY A 124 2.08 31.22 15.19
CA GLY A 124 1.83 30.55 13.91
C GLY A 124 2.95 29.61 13.45
N GLY A 125 4.17 29.73 14.01
CA GLY A 125 5.20 28.71 13.79
C GLY A 125 4.71 27.34 14.23
N THR A 126 4.17 27.24 15.45
CA THR A 126 3.64 25.99 16.03
C THR A 126 2.55 25.34 15.18
N VAL A 127 1.70 26.13 14.49
CA VAL A 127 0.59 25.63 13.66
C VAL A 127 1.09 25.08 12.32
N LEU A 128 2.02 25.77 11.66
CA LEU A 128 2.64 25.26 10.44
C LEU A 128 3.30 23.89 10.68
N PHE A 129 3.93 23.73 11.83
CA PHE A 129 4.58 22.47 12.18
C PHE A 129 3.60 21.39 12.59
N SER A 130 2.39 21.67 13.06
CA SER A 130 1.41 20.59 13.27
C SER A 130 0.82 20.05 11.96
N GLU A 131 0.87 20.83 10.88
CA GLU A 131 0.11 20.57 9.65
C GLU A 131 0.97 20.25 8.42
N ALA A 132 2.30 20.27 8.52
CA ALA A 132 3.22 20.02 7.40
C ALA A 132 4.02 18.71 7.54
N ASP A 133 4.17 17.96 6.43
CA ASP A 133 4.99 16.75 6.39
C ASP A 133 6.42 17.07 5.96
N MET A 134 7.35 16.93 6.92
CA MET A 134 8.77 17.21 6.71
C MET A 134 9.60 15.99 6.31
N CYS A 135 9.01 14.80 6.29
CA CYS A 135 9.70 13.53 6.08
C CYS A 135 9.49 12.96 4.67
N GLN A 136 8.64 13.60 3.84
CA GLN A 136 8.49 13.22 2.45
C GLN A 136 9.79 13.43 1.66
N PRO A 137 10.09 12.55 0.69
CA PRO A 137 11.18 12.78 -0.23
C PRO A 137 10.99 14.08 -1.03
N THR A 138 12.06 14.86 -1.17
CA THR A 138 11.96 16.16 -1.83
C THR A 138 11.73 16.07 -3.34
N THR A 139 10.96 17.01 -3.87
CA THR A 139 10.86 17.30 -5.31
C THR A 139 12.11 18.02 -5.81
N LEU A 140 12.30 18.07 -7.13
CA LEU A 140 13.43 18.80 -7.72
C LEU A 140 13.32 20.31 -7.46
N GLU A 141 12.11 20.87 -7.53
CA GLU A 141 11.85 22.28 -7.25
C GLU A 141 12.18 22.67 -5.80
N GLN A 142 11.86 21.79 -4.85
CA GLN A 142 12.22 21.97 -3.44
C GLN A 142 13.74 21.96 -3.25
N LEU A 143 14.46 21.05 -3.92
CA LEU A 143 15.92 21.00 -3.87
C LEU A 143 16.56 22.29 -4.41
N GLU A 144 16.10 22.77 -5.56
CA GLU A 144 16.60 24.00 -6.17
C GLU A 144 16.36 25.22 -5.27
N SER A 145 15.18 25.30 -4.66
CA SER A 145 14.82 26.37 -3.71
C SER A 145 15.72 26.37 -2.46
N LEU A 146 16.01 25.19 -1.91
CA LEU A 146 16.88 25.05 -0.74
C LEU A 146 18.34 25.42 -1.05
N ILE A 147 18.85 25.12 -2.24
CA ILE A 147 20.21 25.50 -2.68
C ILE A 147 20.38 27.02 -2.71
N GLN A 148 19.34 27.77 -3.11
CA GLN A 148 19.36 29.23 -3.14
C GLN A 148 19.43 29.84 -1.73
N CYS A 149 18.96 29.11 -0.72
CA CYS A 149 18.98 29.51 0.68
C CYS A 149 20.32 29.22 1.39
N CYS A 150 21.27 28.52 0.73
CA CYS A 150 22.59 28.27 1.30
C CYS A 150 23.41 29.57 1.40
N THR A 151 23.88 29.92 2.60
CA THR A 151 24.76 31.10 2.81
C THR A 151 26.24 30.79 2.58
N ASN A 152 26.64 29.53 2.63
CA ASN A 152 28.02 29.08 2.43
C ASN A 152 28.20 28.53 1.01
N ASP A 153 29.18 29.06 0.27
CA ASP A 153 29.48 28.62 -1.10
C ASP A 153 30.00 27.17 -1.16
N HIS A 154 30.68 26.70 -0.12
CA HIS A 154 31.15 25.31 -0.05
C HIS A 154 29.96 24.34 0.05
N ASP A 155 29.06 24.58 0.99
CA ASP A 155 27.86 23.75 1.18
C ASP A 155 26.96 23.81 -0.06
N ARG A 156 26.83 24.99 -0.68
CA ARG A 156 26.11 25.15 -1.94
C ARG A 156 26.70 24.26 -3.04
N ALA A 157 28.03 24.25 -3.20
CA ALA A 157 28.70 23.42 -4.21
C ALA A 157 28.54 21.91 -3.92
N THR A 158 28.68 21.50 -2.65
CA THR A 158 28.49 20.12 -2.21
C THR A 158 27.06 19.66 -2.43
N PHE A 159 26.07 20.49 -2.09
CA PHE A 159 24.66 20.19 -2.29
C PHE A 159 24.31 20.13 -3.79
N GLN A 160 24.83 21.05 -4.62
CA GLN A 160 24.66 20.98 -6.09
C GLN A 160 25.27 19.71 -6.69
N ALA A 161 26.41 19.25 -6.17
CA ALA A 161 27.00 17.98 -6.58
C ALA A 161 26.13 16.78 -6.17
N ALA A 162 25.61 16.79 -4.94
CA ALA A 162 24.69 15.76 -4.44
C ALA A 162 23.36 15.73 -5.23
N MET A 163 22.85 16.88 -5.66
CA MET A 163 21.63 17.01 -6.47
C MET A 163 21.70 16.18 -7.75
N LYS A 164 22.87 16.09 -8.40
CA LYS A 164 23.05 15.22 -9.59
C LYS A 164 22.76 13.75 -9.29
N SER A 165 23.14 13.29 -8.09
CA SER A 165 22.83 11.94 -7.61
C SER A 165 21.34 11.75 -7.30
N PHE A 166 20.65 12.80 -6.83
CA PHE A 166 19.23 12.76 -6.53
C PHE A 166 18.34 12.78 -7.78
N CYS A 167 18.73 13.52 -8.83
CA CYS A 167 18.00 13.58 -10.09
C CYS A 167 17.94 12.23 -10.81
N GLY A 168 18.99 11.41 -10.69
CA GLY A 168 19.05 10.06 -11.24
C GLY A 168 18.42 8.97 -10.35
N ALA A 169 18.07 9.30 -9.11
CA ALA A 169 17.51 8.34 -8.16
C ALA A 169 15.97 8.28 -8.23
N PRO A 170 15.37 7.10 -8.01
CA PRO A 170 13.95 6.98 -7.70
C PRO A 170 13.53 7.94 -6.58
N ASN A 171 12.32 8.52 -6.70
CA ASN A 171 11.82 9.52 -5.75
C ASN A 171 11.93 9.05 -4.28
N HIS A 172 11.66 7.78 -4.00
CA HIS A 172 11.65 7.23 -2.64
C HIS A 172 13.04 7.14 -1.97
N LEU A 173 14.14 7.34 -2.72
CA LEU A 173 15.51 7.35 -2.19
C LEU A 173 16.06 8.76 -1.96
N ARG A 174 15.30 9.80 -2.32
CA ARG A 174 15.72 11.18 -2.12
C ARG A 174 15.59 11.59 -0.65
N PRO A 175 16.47 12.47 -0.16
CA PRO A 175 16.35 13.01 1.18
C PRO A 175 15.08 13.84 1.34
N SER A 176 14.63 13.93 2.58
CA SER A 176 13.56 14.84 3.00
C SER A 176 14.11 16.23 3.29
N VAL A 177 13.22 17.23 3.35
CA VAL A 177 13.59 18.60 3.73
C VAL A 177 14.27 18.60 5.10
N LEU A 178 13.75 17.84 6.07
CA LEU A 178 14.34 17.73 7.40
C LEU A 178 15.78 17.20 7.35
N GLN A 179 16.04 16.16 6.56
CA GLN A 179 17.39 15.59 6.43
C GLN A 179 18.35 16.57 5.75
N LEU A 180 17.90 17.33 4.75
CA LEU A 180 18.72 18.34 4.09
C LEU A 180 19.07 19.50 5.03
N LEU A 181 18.12 19.98 5.83
CA LEU A 181 18.37 21.01 6.84
C LEU A 181 19.33 20.52 7.94
N LYS A 182 19.31 19.21 8.25
CA LYS A 182 20.29 18.58 9.17
C LYS A 182 21.68 18.48 8.54
N ALA A 183 21.76 18.04 7.27
CA ALA A 183 23.00 17.81 6.56
C ALA A 183 23.72 19.12 6.15
N TYR A 184 22.97 20.19 5.87
CA TYR A 184 23.51 21.47 5.43
C TYR A 184 23.06 22.63 6.34
N PRO A 185 23.74 22.87 7.47
CA PRO A 185 23.36 23.92 8.43
C PRO A 185 23.46 25.35 7.88
N SER A 186 24.09 25.58 6.72
CA SER A 186 24.14 26.91 6.09
C SER A 186 22.88 27.27 5.30
N ILE A 187 21.91 26.35 5.18
CA ILE A 187 20.59 26.67 4.63
C ILE A 187 19.88 27.56 5.65
N ILE A 188 19.69 28.84 5.29
CA ILE A 188 18.91 29.79 6.07
C ILE A 188 17.66 30.15 5.27
N ILE A 189 16.51 29.63 5.70
CA ILE A 189 15.22 29.79 5.03
C ILE A 189 14.24 30.56 5.92
N GLU A 190 13.46 31.46 5.32
CA GLU A 190 12.40 32.17 6.03
C GLU A 190 11.17 31.25 6.24
N ILE A 191 10.44 31.39 7.35
CA ILE A 191 9.27 30.52 7.64
C ILE A 191 8.28 30.48 6.48
N HIS A 192 7.97 31.63 5.86
CA HIS A 192 6.99 31.72 4.78
C HIS A 192 7.44 30.98 3.51
N GLN A 193 8.75 30.90 3.26
CA GLN A 193 9.30 30.12 2.15
C GLN A 193 9.24 28.63 2.49
N LEU A 194 9.57 28.28 3.73
CA LEU A 194 9.48 26.90 4.21
C LEU A 194 8.04 26.37 4.14
N SER A 195 7.05 27.16 4.57
CA SER A 195 5.64 26.79 4.46
C SER A 195 5.17 26.62 3.03
N ALA A 196 5.73 27.39 2.08
CA ALA A 196 5.35 27.30 0.68
C ALA A 196 5.91 26.04 0.00
N ILE A 197 7.05 25.53 0.48
CA ILE A 197 7.67 24.33 -0.09
C ILE A 197 7.24 23.03 0.60
N LEU A 198 6.82 23.06 1.87
CA LEU A 198 6.45 21.86 2.59
C LEU A 198 5.05 21.35 2.16
N PRO A 199 4.90 20.03 1.90
CA PRO A 199 3.59 19.45 1.67
C PRO A 199 2.77 19.40 2.96
N GLU A 200 1.44 19.42 2.82
CA GLU A 200 0.52 19.23 3.92
C GLU A 200 0.61 17.80 4.49
N LEU A 201 0.40 17.68 5.80
CA LEU A 201 0.38 16.41 6.51
C LEU A 201 -0.95 15.69 6.25
N LEU A 202 -0.91 14.77 5.29
CA LEU A 202 -2.09 14.04 4.87
C LEU A 202 -2.41 12.86 5.81
N PRO A 203 -3.70 12.56 6.06
CA PRO A 203 -4.11 11.34 6.71
C PRO A 203 -3.60 10.10 5.97
N ARG A 204 -3.22 9.06 6.71
CA ARG A 204 -2.76 7.79 6.15
C ARG A 204 -3.82 6.71 6.28
N SER A 205 -4.15 6.10 5.15
CA SER A 205 -5.12 5.01 5.03
C SER A 205 -4.52 3.68 5.48
N TYR A 206 -5.24 2.95 6.33
CA TYR A 206 -4.94 1.58 6.74
C TYR A 206 -6.19 0.71 6.60
N PHE A 207 -6.06 -0.47 6.00
CA PHE A 207 -7.16 -1.44 5.97
C PHE A 207 -7.48 -1.96 7.35
N ILE A 208 -8.78 -2.05 7.64
CA ILE A 208 -9.24 -2.65 8.88
C ILE A 208 -9.07 -4.17 8.80
N SER A 209 -8.40 -4.74 9.80
CA SER A 209 -7.97 -6.13 9.87
C SER A 209 -8.71 -6.97 10.92
N SER A 210 -9.88 -6.49 11.34
CA SER A 210 -10.74 -7.12 12.35
C SER A 210 -12.15 -7.27 11.79
N SER A 211 -12.99 -8.05 12.48
CA SER A 211 -14.42 -8.17 12.18
C SER A 211 -15.26 -7.49 13.26
N PRO A 212 -16.29 -6.67 12.91
CA PRO A 212 -17.19 -6.06 13.88
C PRO A 212 -18.05 -7.10 14.61
N LEU A 213 -18.10 -8.34 14.11
CA LEU A 213 -18.76 -9.45 14.80
C LEU A 213 -17.86 -10.09 15.86
N THR A 214 -16.54 -10.00 15.73
CA THR A 214 -15.61 -10.75 16.60
C THR A 214 -15.17 -9.89 17.78
N SER A 215 -14.95 -8.60 17.57
CA SER A 215 -14.50 -7.68 18.61
C SER A 215 -15.28 -6.37 18.57
N SER A 216 -15.37 -5.70 19.72
CA SER A 216 -15.76 -4.29 19.80
C SER A 216 -14.62 -3.35 19.39
N THR A 217 -13.42 -3.87 19.14
CA THR A 217 -12.23 -3.11 18.72
C THR A 217 -11.99 -3.22 17.22
N CYS A 218 -11.55 -2.13 16.63
CA CYS A 218 -11.03 -2.04 15.27
C CYS A 218 -9.51 -2.29 15.27
N SER A 219 -9.07 -3.40 14.70
CA SER A 219 -7.65 -3.75 14.57
C SER A 219 -7.07 -3.29 13.24
N LEU A 220 -5.84 -2.76 13.24
CA LEU A 220 -5.05 -2.47 12.04
C LEU A 220 -3.74 -3.26 12.07
N ILE A 221 -3.23 -3.60 10.89
CA ILE A 221 -1.88 -4.17 10.71
C ILE A 221 -1.09 -3.22 9.82
N PHE A 222 0.14 -2.91 10.21
CA PHE A 222 1.01 -2.01 9.46
C PHE A 222 2.48 -2.41 9.59
N SER A 223 3.31 -2.02 8.62
CA SER A 223 4.77 -2.11 8.74
C SER A 223 5.37 -0.74 9.06
N LEU A 224 6.47 -0.76 9.81
CA LEU A 224 7.28 0.42 10.07
C LEU A 224 8.05 0.77 8.79
N ALA A 225 7.67 1.87 8.15
CA ALA A 225 8.33 2.30 6.93
C ALA A 225 9.69 2.92 7.26
N ILE A 226 10.77 2.19 6.95
CA ILE A 226 12.16 2.67 7.05
C ILE A 226 12.75 2.67 5.64
N ARG A 227 13.21 3.83 5.18
CA ARG A 227 13.77 4.02 3.85
C ARG A 227 15.24 4.41 3.97
N LYS A 228 16.10 3.79 3.17
CA LYS A 228 17.47 4.26 3.02
C LYS A 228 17.49 5.50 2.12
N THR A 229 18.14 6.55 2.59
CA THR A 229 18.30 7.80 1.83
C THR A 229 19.64 7.78 1.15
N ARG A 230 19.69 8.20 -0.12
CA ARG A 230 20.94 8.28 -0.85
C ARG A 230 21.60 9.64 -0.63
N GLY A 231 22.94 9.66 -0.51
CA GLY A 231 23.78 10.81 -0.83
C GLY A 231 23.88 11.95 0.20
N LEU A 232 23.60 11.68 1.48
CA LEU A 232 23.88 12.64 2.57
C LEU A 232 25.08 12.23 3.44
N SER A 233 25.51 10.96 3.41
CA SER A 233 26.73 10.46 4.06
C SER A 233 27.31 9.26 3.28
N ASP A 234 28.64 9.11 3.30
CA ASP A 234 29.37 7.96 2.72
C ASP A 234 29.33 6.72 3.64
N GLU A 235 29.02 6.90 4.92
CA GLU A 235 28.75 5.80 5.86
C GLU A 235 27.24 5.59 5.94
N ASP A 236 26.80 4.37 5.61
CA ASP A 236 25.42 3.86 5.59
C ASP A 236 24.33 4.94 5.68
N GLY A 237 23.92 5.41 4.49
CA GLY A 237 23.03 6.56 4.30
C GLY A 237 21.87 6.67 5.29
N ASP A 238 21.69 7.89 5.79
CA ASP A 238 20.63 8.30 6.70
C ASP A 238 19.30 7.60 6.39
N THR A 239 18.65 7.03 7.41
CA THR A 239 17.35 6.39 7.25
C THR A 239 16.24 7.40 7.45
N SER A 240 15.29 7.45 6.51
CA SER A 240 14.04 8.19 6.67
C SER A 240 12.98 7.25 7.23
N ILE A 241 12.25 7.71 8.24
CA ILE A 241 11.21 6.94 8.92
C ILE A 241 9.85 7.54 8.55
N GLY A 242 8.88 6.68 8.20
CA GLY A 242 7.52 7.10 7.89
C GLY A 242 6.79 7.64 9.13
N MET A 243 6.32 8.87 9.04
CA MET A 243 5.61 9.61 10.11
C MET A 243 4.47 8.79 10.75
N ALA A 244 3.48 8.38 9.96
CA ALA A 244 2.32 7.67 10.48
C ALA A 244 2.66 6.30 11.08
N SER A 245 3.51 5.51 10.41
CA SER A 245 3.91 4.19 10.91
C SER A 245 4.77 4.26 12.17
N HIS A 246 5.59 5.31 12.30
CA HIS A 246 6.37 5.53 13.51
C HIS A 246 5.50 6.04 14.66
N TYR A 247 4.63 7.02 14.39
CA TYR A 247 3.65 7.47 15.37
C TYR A 247 2.86 6.30 15.95
N LEU A 248 2.27 5.46 15.09
CA LEU A 248 1.51 4.29 15.52
C LEU A 248 2.34 3.26 16.30
N SER A 249 3.63 3.10 15.99
CA SER A 249 4.50 2.15 16.70
C SER A 249 4.92 2.62 18.10
N GLN A 250 4.84 3.92 18.38
CA GLN A 250 5.15 4.49 19.69
C GLN A 250 3.95 4.53 20.65
N LEU A 251 2.74 4.34 20.13
CA LEU A 251 1.52 4.38 20.93
C LEU A 251 1.46 3.25 21.96
N ARG A 252 0.76 3.53 23.06
CA ARG A 252 0.53 2.61 24.17
C ARG A 252 -0.95 2.53 24.50
N ALA A 253 -1.33 1.46 25.20
CA ALA A 253 -2.68 1.31 25.71
C ALA A 253 -3.08 2.54 26.55
N GLY A 254 -4.23 3.13 26.25
CA GLY A 254 -4.73 4.35 26.87
C GLY A 254 -4.54 5.62 26.05
N ASP A 255 -3.66 5.61 25.04
CA ASP A 255 -3.45 6.77 24.17
C ASP A 255 -4.67 7.04 23.27
N SER A 256 -4.77 8.27 22.75
CA SER A 256 -5.82 8.68 21.81
C SER A 256 -5.25 8.87 20.41
N VAL A 257 -6.01 8.44 19.41
CA VAL A 257 -5.67 8.54 18.00
C VAL A 257 -6.79 9.24 17.26
N THR A 258 -6.44 10.30 16.53
CA THR A 258 -7.37 10.97 15.63
C THR A 258 -7.48 10.18 14.33
N CYS A 259 -8.69 9.74 14.00
CA CYS A 259 -8.92 8.98 12.78
C CYS A 259 -10.29 9.24 12.16
N SER A 260 -10.54 8.71 10.96
CA SER A 260 -11.86 8.70 10.34
C SER A 260 -12.08 7.37 9.61
N VAL A 261 -13.28 6.80 9.72
CA VAL A 261 -13.65 5.60 8.96
C VAL A 261 -14.05 6.03 7.55
N LYS A 262 -13.40 5.45 6.53
CA LYS A 262 -13.77 5.65 5.12
C LYS A 262 -14.28 4.34 4.56
N ALA A 263 -15.55 4.34 4.15
CA ALA A 263 -16.09 3.25 3.36
C ALA A 263 -15.36 3.21 2.02
N LEU A 264 -14.77 2.05 1.71
CA LEU A 264 -14.20 1.81 0.39
C LEU A 264 -15.30 1.50 -0.62
N ASN A 265 -14.91 1.41 -1.90
CA ASN A 265 -15.82 1.01 -2.96
C ASN A 265 -16.58 -0.27 -2.55
N THR A 266 -17.87 -0.36 -2.90
CA THR A 266 -18.74 -1.48 -2.51
C THR A 266 -18.29 -2.84 -3.05
N ARG A 267 -17.39 -2.88 -4.04
CA ARG A 267 -16.84 -4.12 -4.60
C ARG A 267 -15.76 -4.74 -3.72
N PHE A 268 -15.03 -3.98 -2.89
CA PHE A 268 -14.04 -4.54 -1.96
C PHE A 268 -14.67 -4.97 -0.63
N ARG A 269 -15.78 -5.69 -0.71
CA ARG A 269 -16.47 -6.28 0.43
C ARG A 269 -16.58 -7.78 0.24
N PRO A 270 -16.52 -8.59 1.31
CA PRO A 270 -16.76 -10.01 1.17
C PRO A 270 -18.20 -10.23 0.70
N PRO A 271 -18.47 -11.29 -0.10
CA PRO A 271 -19.83 -11.62 -0.50
C PRO A 271 -20.72 -11.82 0.73
N THR A 272 -21.93 -11.27 0.69
CA THR A 272 -22.93 -11.44 1.76
C THR A 272 -23.31 -12.92 1.94
N GLU A 273 -23.35 -13.66 0.84
CA GLU A 273 -23.69 -15.08 0.82
C GLU A 273 -22.45 -15.96 1.00
N LEU A 274 -22.45 -16.78 2.05
CA LEU A 274 -21.36 -17.73 2.32
C LEU A 274 -21.24 -18.85 1.27
N SER A 275 -22.24 -19.02 0.42
CA SER A 275 -22.23 -19.93 -0.74
C SER A 275 -21.43 -19.40 -1.93
N THR A 276 -20.89 -18.17 -1.84
CA THR A 276 -19.99 -17.62 -2.87
C THR A 276 -18.53 -18.01 -2.54
N PRO A 277 -17.83 -18.75 -3.42
CA PRO A 277 -16.44 -19.12 -3.18
C PRO A 277 -15.51 -17.91 -3.27
N LEU A 278 -14.37 -17.96 -2.57
CA LEU A 278 -13.43 -16.84 -2.47
C LEU A 278 -12.04 -17.25 -2.92
N ILE A 279 -11.38 -16.36 -3.67
CA ILE A 279 -9.94 -16.40 -3.92
C ILE A 279 -9.39 -15.07 -3.44
N MET A 280 -8.54 -15.11 -2.43
CA MET A 280 -7.89 -13.95 -1.83
C MET A 280 -6.40 -14.08 -2.06
N ILE A 281 -5.75 -13.01 -2.53
CA ILE A 281 -4.33 -13.03 -2.87
C ILE A 281 -3.70 -11.78 -2.29
N CYS A 282 -2.71 -11.93 -1.42
CA CYS A 282 -1.99 -10.80 -0.84
C CYS A 282 -0.49 -10.96 -0.84
N ASP A 283 0.19 -9.83 -0.76
CA ASP A 283 1.61 -9.74 -0.46
C ASP A 283 1.85 -8.82 0.76
N GLY A 284 2.66 -9.29 1.71
CA GLY A 284 3.04 -8.53 2.91
C GLY A 284 1.85 -8.08 3.77
N ILE A 285 1.78 -6.78 4.08
CA ILE A 285 0.68 -6.21 4.89
C ILE A 285 -0.67 -6.19 4.16
N GLY A 286 -0.71 -6.52 2.87
CA GLY A 286 -1.94 -6.66 2.09
C GLY A 286 -2.86 -7.78 2.59
N ILE A 287 -2.37 -8.60 3.54
CA ILE A 287 -3.18 -9.59 4.26
C ILE A 287 -4.25 -8.94 5.15
N ALA A 288 -4.09 -7.67 5.54
CA ALA A 288 -4.94 -6.98 6.51
C ALA A 288 -6.46 -7.16 6.28
N PRO A 289 -7.04 -6.81 5.12
CA PRO A 289 -8.47 -6.99 4.90
C PRO A 289 -8.90 -8.48 4.94
N PHE A 290 -8.03 -9.39 4.51
CA PHE A 290 -8.33 -10.82 4.48
C PHE A 290 -8.35 -11.46 5.86
N VAL A 291 -7.55 -10.96 6.82
CA VAL A 291 -7.70 -11.31 8.23
C VAL A 291 -9.12 -10.99 8.71
N GLY A 292 -9.60 -9.79 8.43
CA GLY A 292 -10.97 -9.38 8.75
C GLY A 292 -12.02 -10.29 8.11
N PHE A 293 -11.87 -10.61 6.82
CA PHE A 293 -12.81 -11.47 6.09
C PHE A 293 -12.87 -12.89 6.68
N VAL A 294 -11.71 -13.49 6.97
CA VAL A 294 -11.61 -14.84 7.55
C VAL A 294 -12.19 -14.85 8.97
N MET A 295 -11.86 -13.86 9.81
CA MET A 295 -12.42 -13.74 11.16
C MET A 295 -13.93 -13.56 11.13
N HIS A 296 -14.44 -12.72 10.22
CA HIS A 296 -15.88 -12.51 10.04
C HIS A 296 -16.59 -13.80 9.66
N ARG A 297 -16.04 -14.51 8.68
CA ARG A 297 -16.57 -15.79 8.20
C ARG A 297 -16.55 -16.86 9.29
N ALA A 298 -15.48 -16.98 10.07
CA ALA A 298 -15.40 -17.90 11.20
C ALA A 298 -16.43 -17.57 12.29
N GLU A 299 -16.57 -16.28 12.63
CA GLU A 299 -17.53 -15.85 13.65
C GLU A 299 -18.99 -16.06 13.22
N LEU A 300 -19.29 -15.89 11.93
CA LEU A 300 -20.60 -16.20 11.37
C LEU A 300 -20.97 -17.67 11.55
N LEU A 301 -20.05 -18.60 11.26
CA LEU A 301 -20.27 -20.03 11.46
C LEU A 301 -20.38 -20.39 12.95
N ARG A 302 -19.58 -19.76 13.80
CA ARG A 302 -19.64 -19.97 15.25
C ARG A 302 -20.99 -19.57 15.82
N ARG A 303 -21.54 -18.42 15.38
CA ARG A 303 -22.87 -17.93 15.79
C ARG A 303 -24.02 -18.71 15.16
N ARG A 304 -23.82 -19.24 13.96
CA ARG A 304 -24.85 -19.94 13.17
C ARG A 304 -24.29 -21.24 12.58
N PRO A 305 -24.19 -22.33 13.36
CA PRO A 305 -23.58 -23.58 12.90
C PRO A 305 -24.25 -24.21 11.66
N ALA A 306 -25.55 -23.99 11.43
CA ALA A 306 -26.22 -24.47 10.22
C ALA A 306 -25.64 -23.91 8.91
N LEU A 307 -24.87 -22.81 8.98
CA LEU A 307 -24.20 -22.24 7.80
C LEU A 307 -23.03 -23.10 7.30
N TRP A 308 -22.56 -24.09 8.08
CA TRP A 308 -21.54 -25.05 7.63
C TRP A 308 -22.00 -25.85 6.40
N ASP A 309 -23.31 -26.07 6.23
CA ASP A 309 -23.84 -26.86 5.10
C ASP A 309 -23.81 -26.11 3.77
N ILE A 310 -23.76 -24.77 3.80
CA ILE A 310 -23.82 -23.92 2.61
C ILE A 310 -22.52 -23.18 2.33
N ILE A 311 -21.51 -23.37 3.18
CA ILE A 311 -20.27 -22.62 3.09
C ILE A 311 -19.47 -23.06 1.85
N ALA A 312 -19.22 -22.12 0.93
CA ALA A 312 -18.40 -22.36 -0.24
C ALA A 312 -16.90 -22.27 0.10
N PRO A 313 -16.00 -22.96 -0.62
CA PRO A 313 -14.56 -22.92 -0.33
C PRO A 313 -13.98 -21.51 -0.44
N ALA A 314 -12.97 -21.22 0.38
CA ALA A 314 -12.17 -20.01 0.32
C ALA A 314 -10.69 -20.38 0.25
N LEU A 315 -9.96 -19.75 -0.67
CA LEU A 315 -8.53 -19.95 -0.88
C LEU A 315 -7.80 -18.62 -0.66
N LEU A 316 -6.77 -18.61 0.17
CA LEU A 316 -5.95 -17.45 0.48
C LEU A 316 -4.49 -17.71 0.12
N PHE A 317 -3.95 -16.95 -0.82
CA PHE A 317 -2.52 -16.94 -1.15
C PHE A 317 -1.82 -15.79 -0.43
N VAL A 318 -0.73 -16.09 0.27
CA VAL A 318 0.03 -15.11 1.06
C VAL A 318 1.49 -15.08 0.62
N GLY A 319 1.91 -13.99 0.00
CA GLY A 319 3.30 -13.67 -0.28
C GLY A 319 3.99 -13.04 0.93
N CYS A 320 5.16 -13.56 1.28
CA CYS A 320 6.05 -12.94 2.26
C CYS A 320 7.51 -13.35 2.02
N HIS A 321 8.46 -12.69 2.66
CA HIS A 321 9.88 -13.04 2.49
C HIS A 321 10.24 -14.33 3.22
N SER A 322 9.81 -14.47 4.47
CA SER A 322 10.03 -15.65 5.30
C SER A 322 8.85 -15.88 6.23
N LEU A 323 8.84 -17.01 6.94
CA LEU A 323 7.86 -17.27 8.00
C LEU A 323 7.99 -16.28 9.16
N ASP A 324 9.20 -15.75 9.43
CA ASP A 324 9.39 -14.74 10.47
C ASP A 324 8.71 -13.40 10.14
N ASP A 325 8.49 -13.13 8.85
CA ASP A 325 7.76 -11.96 8.35
C ASP A 325 6.26 -12.23 8.14
N SER A 326 5.84 -13.50 8.26
CA SER A 326 4.47 -13.90 8.03
C SER A 326 3.61 -13.58 9.25
N VAL A 327 2.42 -13.02 9.00
CA VAL A 327 1.49 -12.59 10.06
C VAL A 327 0.28 -13.52 10.06
N TYR A 328 -0.18 -13.92 11.26
CA TYR A 328 -1.38 -14.74 11.47
C TYR A 328 -1.35 -16.15 10.83
N VAL A 329 -0.17 -16.77 10.70
CA VAL A 329 -0.05 -18.14 10.12
C VAL A 329 -0.89 -19.16 10.86
N SER A 330 -0.72 -19.22 12.17
CA SER A 330 -1.44 -20.18 13.01
C SER A 330 -2.93 -19.90 13.05
N GLU A 331 -3.33 -18.64 13.19
CA GLU A 331 -4.70 -18.23 13.42
C GLU A 331 -5.58 -18.43 12.17
N LEU A 332 -5.06 -18.06 11.00
CA LEU A 332 -5.82 -18.24 9.75
C LEU A 332 -5.85 -19.71 9.34
N GLY A 333 -4.71 -20.41 9.41
CA GLY A 333 -4.61 -21.82 9.00
C GLY A 333 -5.45 -22.76 9.87
N SER A 334 -5.59 -22.48 11.17
CA SER A 334 -6.40 -23.30 12.08
C SER A 334 -7.90 -22.99 12.08
N SER A 335 -8.33 -21.92 11.39
CA SER A 335 -9.73 -21.48 11.40
C SER A 335 -10.70 -22.48 10.76
N GLY A 336 -10.22 -23.33 9.84
CA GLY A 336 -11.03 -24.29 9.10
C GLY A 336 -11.99 -23.67 8.07
N VAL A 337 -12.00 -22.34 7.93
CA VAL A 337 -12.92 -21.64 7.01
C VAL A 337 -12.26 -21.18 5.70
N VAL A 338 -10.94 -21.33 5.61
CA VAL A 338 -10.09 -20.94 4.47
C VAL A 338 -8.91 -21.90 4.33
N ASP A 339 -8.54 -22.23 3.11
CA ASP A 339 -7.28 -22.91 2.76
C ASP A 339 -6.20 -21.83 2.52
N VAL A 340 -5.14 -21.83 3.32
CA VAL A 340 -4.09 -20.80 3.28
C VAL A 340 -2.82 -21.37 2.65
N ARG A 341 -2.31 -20.69 1.63
CA ARG A 341 -1.14 -21.10 0.86
C ARG A 341 -0.08 -20.02 0.88
N TYR A 342 1.04 -20.31 1.52
CA TYR A 342 2.16 -19.40 1.64
C TYR A 342 3.09 -19.50 0.43
N SER A 343 3.64 -18.35 0.04
CA SER A 343 4.74 -18.22 -0.92
C SER A 343 5.86 -17.42 -0.27
N LEU A 344 7.03 -18.03 -0.13
CA LEU A 344 8.17 -17.46 0.58
C LEU A 344 9.29 -17.12 -0.41
N SER A 345 9.50 -15.83 -0.69
CA SER A 345 10.53 -15.40 -1.66
C SER A 345 11.96 -15.65 -1.18
N ARG A 346 12.17 -15.70 0.15
CA ARG A 346 13.46 -16.02 0.80
C ARG A 346 13.35 -17.22 1.74
N GLY A 347 12.30 -18.01 1.61
CA GLY A 347 12.04 -19.15 2.48
C GLY A 347 13.12 -20.23 2.41
N ALA A 348 13.29 -20.92 3.54
CA ALA A 348 14.06 -22.15 3.64
C ALA A 348 13.11 -23.33 3.92
N GLY A 349 13.50 -24.55 3.53
CA GLY A 349 12.73 -25.76 3.80
C GLY A 349 11.76 -26.17 2.68
N ASN A 350 10.64 -26.79 3.07
CA ASN A 350 9.67 -27.42 2.17
C ASN A 350 8.52 -26.49 1.71
N GLU A 351 8.50 -25.26 2.20
CA GLU A 351 7.52 -24.25 1.77
C GLU A 351 7.75 -23.82 0.32
N PHE A 352 6.71 -23.32 -0.33
CA PHE A 352 6.85 -22.88 -1.72
C PHE A 352 7.77 -21.66 -1.81
N LYS A 353 8.76 -21.76 -2.71
CA LYS A 353 9.74 -20.71 -2.95
C LYS A 353 9.40 -19.93 -4.21
N GLY A 354 9.10 -18.64 -4.04
CA GLY A 354 8.75 -17.73 -5.11
C GLY A 354 7.93 -16.57 -4.58
N ASP A 355 7.44 -15.74 -5.49
CA ASP A 355 6.49 -14.68 -5.14
C ASP A 355 5.05 -15.22 -5.20
N VAL A 356 4.07 -14.41 -4.78
CA VAL A 356 2.68 -14.91 -4.63
C VAL A 356 2.07 -15.33 -5.97
N GLN A 357 2.38 -14.63 -7.07
CA GLN A 357 1.94 -14.94 -8.42
C GLN A 357 2.48 -16.28 -8.93
N ASP A 358 3.69 -16.67 -8.50
CA ASP A 358 4.27 -17.98 -8.86
C ASP A 358 3.48 -19.10 -8.19
N ARG A 359 3.09 -18.91 -6.92
CA ARG A 359 2.25 -19.87 -6.19
C ARG A 359 0.87 -19.98 -6.80
N VAL A 360 0.24 -18.85 -7.16
CA VAL A 360 -1.05 -18.82 -7.86
C VAL A 360 -0.97 -19.57 -9.19
N TRP A 361 0.13 -19.42 -9.93
CA TRP A 361 0.36 -20.16 -11.17
C TRP A 361 0.53 -21.66 -10.94
N ALA A 362 1.37 -22.06 -9.97
CA ALA A 362 1.60 -23.46 -9.62
C ALA A 362 0.30 -24.17 -9.21
N ASP A 363 -0.54 -23.47 -8.47
CA ASP A 363 -1.83 -23.96 -7.99
C ASP A 363 -3.00 -23.63 -8.94
N GLY A 364 -2.68 -23.29 -10.20
CA GLY A 364 -3.65 -22.80 -11.17
C GLY A 364 -4.85 -23.74 -11.39
N GLN A 365 -4.71 -25.04 -11.15
CA GLN A 365 -5.84 -25.98 -11.20
C GLN A 365 -6.89 -25.68 -10.13
N ASP A 366 -6.49 -25.40 -8.89
CA ASP A 366 -7.41 -25.10 -7.80
C ASP A 366 -8.02 -23.71 -7.95
N VAL A 367 -7.22 -22.75 -8.41
CA VAL A 367 -7.70 -21.42 -8.82
C VAL A 367 -8.79 -21.56 -9.88
N MET A 368 -8.57 -22.37 -10.92
CA MET A 368 -9.54 -22.57 -11.98
C MET A 368 -10.78 -23.36 -11.54
N LYS A 369 -10.67 -24.30 -10.60
CA LYS A 369 -11.83 -24.98 -10.00
C LYS A 369 -12.77 -23.97 -9.36
N LEU A 370 -12.24 -23.09 -8.50
CA LEU A 370 -13.02 -22.03 -7.85
C LEU A 370 -13.50 -20.99 -8.87
N TRP A 371 -12.67 -20.65 -9.86
CA TRP A 371 -13.06 -19.76 -10.94
C TRP A 371 -14.31 -20.25 -11.68
N ASN A 372 -14.38 -21.54 -12.01
CA ASN A 372 -15.48 -22.12 -12.76
C ASN A 372 -16.80 -22.13 -11.98
N ILE A 373 -16.76 -22.16 -10.65
CA ILE A 373 -17.94 -22.05 -9.77
C ILE A 373 -18.21 -20.60 -9.32
N ARG A 374 -17.81 -19.63 -10.13
CA ARG A 374 -18.07 -18.19 -9.95
C ARG A 374 -17.49 -17.56 -8.68
N ALA A 375 -16.33 -18.03 -8.21
CA ALA A 375 -15.61 -17.40 -7.10
C ALA A 375 -15.37 -15.89 -7.31
N LYS A 376 -15.44 -15.12 -6.23
CA LYS A 376 -14.97 -13.72 -6.18
C LYS A 376 -13.48 -13.69 -5.88
N VAL A 377 -12.76 -12.81 -6.57
CA VAL A 377 -11.29 -12.72 -6.50
C VAL A 377 -10.90 -11.35 -5.94
N TYR A 378 -10.10 -11.34 -4.89
CA TYR A 378 -9.60 -10.14 -4.24
C TYR A 378 -8.08 -10.17 -4.22
N ILE A 379 -7.46 -9.08 -4.64
CA ILE A 379 -6.00 -8.94 -4.68
C ILE A 379 -5.62 -7.68 -3.91
N CYS A 380 -4.76 -7.83 -2.91
CA CYS A 380 -4.31 -6.72 -2.07
C CYS A 380 -2.79 -6.78 -1.83
N GLY A 381 -2.06 -5.75 -2.22
CA GLY A 381 -0.60 -5.77 -2.11
C GLY A 381 0.06 -4.57 -2.77
N SER A 382 1.40 -4.65 -2.89
CA SER A 382 2.15 -3.65 -3.63
C SER A 382 1.67 -3.57 -5.09
N GLN A 383 1.85 -2.41 -5.71
CA GLN A 383 1.42 -2.21 -7.10
C GLN A 383 1.99 -3.25 -8.06
N SER A 384 3.28 -3.60 -7.90
CA SER A 384 3.93 -4.64 -8.72
C SER A 384 3.30 -6.01 -8.49
N ALA A 385 3.07 -6.41 -7.23
CA ALA A 385 2.46 -7.69 -6.91
C ALA A 385 1.04 -7.81 -7.48
N CYS A 386 0.24 -6.74 -7.41
CA CYS A 386 -1.10 -6.71 -7.98
C CYS A 386 -1.09 -6.88 -9.51
N ILE A 387 -0.21 -6.16 -10.21
CA ILE A 387 -0.09 -6.23 -11.68
C ILE A 387 0.38 -7.63 -12.13
N GLU A 388 1.39 -8.18 -11.47
CA GLU A 388 1.94 -9.50 -11.83
C GLU A 388 0.95 -10.63 -11.55
N THR A 389 0.24 -10.56 -10.43
CA THR A 389 -0.85 -11.49 -10.09
C THR A 389 -2.00 -11.39 -11.10
N GLU A 390 -2.38 -10.16 -11.50
CA GLU A 390 -3.38 -9.95 -12.54
C GLU A 390 -2.99 -10.65 -13.84
N ASP A 391 -1.75 -10.45 -14.29
CA ASP A 391 -1.22 -11.05 -15.52
C ASP A 391 -1.25 -12.58 -15.45
N VAL A 392 -0.91 -13.18 -14.30
CA VAL A 392 -1.00 -14.63 -14.07
C VAL A 392 -2.45 -15.12 -14.13
N LEU A 393 -3.37 -14.46 -13.44
CA LEU A 393 -4.78 -14.84 -13.44
C LEU A 393 -5.40 -14.72 -14.83
N ARG A 394 -5.09 -13.65 -15.57
CA ARG A 394 -5.54 -13.48 -16.97
C ARG A 394 -5.02 -14.62 -17.83
N LYS A 395 -3.75 -15.03 -17.69
CA LYS A 395 -3.19 -16.18 -18.41
C LYS A 395 -3.88 -17.49 -18.05
N LEU A 396 -4.21 -17.73 -16.78
CA LEU A 396 -4.95 -18.94 -16.35
C LEU A 396 -6.35 -18.98 -16.97
N VAL A 397 -7.10 -17.88 -16.83
CA VAL A 397 -8.49 -17.78 -17.29
C VAL A 397 -8.57 -17.79 -18.83
N MET A 398 -7.74 -17.01 -19.51
CA MET A 398 -7.75 -16.91 -20.98
C MET A 398 -7.01 -18.07 -21.66
N GLY A 399 -5.95 -18.60 -21.02
CA GLY A 399 -5.21 -19.77 -21.53
C GLY A 399 -6.02 -21.06 -21.47
N GLY A 400 -6.92 -21.20 -20.48
CA GLY A 400 -7.93 -22.26 -20.46
C GLY A 400 -8.86 -22.24 -21.68
N MET A 401 -9.17 -21.05 -22.21
CA MET A 401 -10.03 -20.90 -23.41
C MET A 401 -9.30 -21.24 -24.71
N ALA A 402 -7.99 -21.02 -24.81
CA ALA A 402 -7.23 -21.33 -26.02
C ALA A 402 -7.16 -22.84 -26.33
N ARG A 403 -7.41 -23.71 -25.34
CA ARG A 403 -7.54 -25.16 -25.50
C ARG A 403 -8.94 -25.61 -25.94
N SER A 404 -9.94 -24.71 -25.90
CA SER A 404 -11.29 -24.94 -26.40
C SER A 404 -11.41 -24.28 -27.77
N GLU A 405 -11.31 -25.06 -28.84
CA GLU A 405 -11.36 -24.61 -30.24
C GLU A 405 -12.58 -23.70 -30.53
N THR A 406 -12.37 -22.37 -30.54
CA THR A 406 -13.00 -21.34 -31.39
C THR A 406 -12.73 -19.95 -30.80
N LYS A 407 -11.67 -19.27 -31.27
CA LYS A 407 -11.48 -17.83 -31.07
C LYS A 407 -12.53 -17.07 -31.88
N THR A 408 -13.66 -16.77 -31.26
CA THR A 408 -14.61 -15.76 -31.72
C THR A 408 -14.42 -14.53 -30.83
N ASP A 409 -14.19 -13.35 -31.41
CA ASP A 409 -13.85 -12.12 -30.68
C ASP A 409 -14.85 -11.78 -29.55
N GLY A 410 -16.12 -12.16 -29.71
CA GLY A 410 -17.16 -12.00 -28.69
C GLY A 410 -16.96 -12.85 -27.42
N LYS A 411 -16.42 -14.07 -27.52
CA LYS A 411 -16.14 -14.92 -26.35
C LYS A 411 -14.99 -14.35 -25.51
N PHE A 412 -13.99 -13.76 -26.16
CA PHE A 412 -12.87 -13.13 -25.47
C PHE A 412 -13.32 -11.88 -24.70
N GLN A 413 -14.15 -11.04 -25.32
CA GLN A 413 -14.69 -9.85 -24.67
C GLN A 413 -15.56 -10.21 -23.46
N ALA A 414 -16.48 -11.17 -23.60
CA ALA A 414 -17.31 -11.65 -22.49
C ALA A 414 -16.49 -12.19 -21.31
N CYS A 415 -15.40 -12.92 -21.59
CA CYS A 415 -14.48 -13.40 -20.57
C CYS A 415 -13.71 -12.27 -19.87
N SER A 416 -13.26 -11.27 -20.64
CA SER A 416 -12.62 -10.07 -20.10
C SER A 416 -13.56 -9.28 -19.18
N ASP A 417 -14.84 -9.19 -19.54
CA ASP A 417 -15.85 -8.51 -18.74
C ASP A 417 -16.23 -9.31 -17.48
N ASP A 418 -16.36 -10.64 -17.55
CA ASP A 418 -16.52 -11.50 -16.37
C ASP A 418 -15.31 -11.39 -15.43
N PHE A 419 -14.09 -11.28 -15.99
CA PHE A 419 -12.88 -11.03 -15.21
C PHE A 419 -12.95 -9.72 -14.43
N LYS A 420 -13.30 -8.62 -15.10
CA LYS A 420 -13.45 -7.31 -14.45
C LYS A 420 -14.59 -7.27 -13.43
N ALA A 421 -15.64 -8.06 -13.61
CA ALA A 421 -16.77 -8.12 -12.69
C ALA A 421 -16.50 -8.95 -11.42
N ARG A 422 -15.50 -9.84 -11.46
CA ARG A 422 -15.20 -10.79 -10.38
C ARG A 422 -13.92 -10.49 -9.64
N CYS A 423 -12.95 -9.85 -10.28
CA CYS A 423 -11.67 -9.48 -9.70
C CYS A 423 -11.72 -8.04 -9.17
N VAL A 424 -11.34 -7.87 -7.90
CA VAL A 424 -11.22 -6.58 -7.24
C VAL A 424 -9.80 -6.42 -6.75
N PHE A 425 -9.21 -5.25 -7.02
CA PHE A 425 -7.81 -4.95 -6.77
C PHE A 425 -7.73 -3.75 -5.85
N GLU A 426 -6.94 -3.87 -4.79
CA GLU A 426 -6.62 -2.77 -3.89
C GLU A 426 -5.11 -2.71 -3.68
N ILE A 427 -4.53 -1.53 -3.83
CA ILE A 427 -3.08 -1.31 -3.70
C ILE A 427 -2.82 -0.63 -2.35
N ILE A 428 -1.79 -1.09 -1.64
CA ILE A 428 -1.36 -0.60 -0.33
C ILE A 428 -0.17 0.36 -0.40
#